data_AF-F4RKH0-F1
#
_entry.id   AF-F4RKH0-F1
#
_cell.length_a   1.000
_cell.length_b   1.000
_cell.length_c   1.000
_cell.angle_alpha   90.00
_cell.angle_beta   90.00
_cell.angle_gamma   90.00
#
_symmetry.space_group_name_H-M   'P 1'
#
loop_
_entity.id
_entity.type
_entity.pdbx_description
1 polymer ?
#
loop_
_entity_poly.entity_id
_entity_poly.type
_entity_poly.pdbx_seq_one_letter_code
_entity_poly.pdbx_strand_id
1 'polypeptide(L)'
;MTPGGGVELILQPPSGPVTTSKDGTTNDKLGDGATINSTFALLYGKVTFTLQASSVPGSVTAAVLIGTKTDDEIDVEILGGDPTHWQTNVFRSAPGETEPLYGVFGGVQGYSGSGRVDQVHKYVVDWSPARIQWSVDGQVMRTLTPAGTLHGGQQHYPSAPSRIQIGLWDASNPSGTSEWAKGPIPW
;
A
#
# COMPACT_ATOMS: atom_id res chain seq x y z
N MET A 1 -10.47 -23.84 0.25
CA MET A 1 -10.48 -23.00 1.47
C MET A 1 -9.05 -22.78 1.89
N THR A 2 -8.60 -21.54 1.98
CA THR A 2 -7.25 -21.18 2.43
C THR A 2 -7.05 -21.64 3.88
N PRO A 3 -5.87 -22.15 4.27
CA PRO A 3 -5.57 -22.46 5.67
C PRO A 3 -5.73 -21.17 6.51
N GLY A 4 -6.71 -21.14 7.42
CA GLY A 4 -6.96 -20.01 8.33
C GLY A 4 -8.27 -19.24 8.14
N GLY A 5 -9.05 -19.51 7.07
CA GLY A 5 -10.41 -18.96 6.93
C GLY A 5 -10.50 -17.47 6.54
N GLY A 6 -9.45 -16.92 5.94
CA GLY A 6 -9.43 -15.54 5.43
C GLY A 6 -10.01 -15.39 4.02
N VAL A 7 -10.12 -14.13 3.56
CA VAL A 7 -10.45 -13.79 2.17
C VAL A 7 -9.20 -13.96 1.31
N GLU A 8 -9.33 -14.65 0.19
CA GLU A 8 -8.28 -14.79 -0.82
C GLU A 8 -8.56 -13.82 -1.96
N LEU A 9 -7.63 -12.90 -2.22
CA LEU A 9 -7.67 -12.02 -3.39
C LEU A 9 -6.81 -12.65 -4.49
N ILE A 10 -7.39 -12.81 -5.67
CA ILE A 10 -6.73 -13.46 -6.82
C ILE A 10 -6.64 -12.45 -7.95
N LEU A 11 -5.42 -12.22 -8.45
CA LEU A 11 -5.17 -11.46 -9.66
C LEU A 11 -5.46 -12.34 -10.88
N GLN A 12 -6.45 -11.96 -11.70
CA GLN A 12 -6.77 -12.71 -12.92
C GLN A 12 -5.81 -12.33 -14.05
N PRO A 13 -5.28 -13.29 -14.81
CA PRO A 13 -4.39 -12.98 -15.92
C PRO A 13 -5.12 -12.20 -17.03
N PRO A 14 -4.40 -11.34 -17.79
CA PRO A 14 -4.97 -10.70 -18.97
C PRO A 14 -5.44 -11.70 -20.02
N SER A 15 -6.38 -11.27 -20.87
CA SER A 15 -6.81 -12.08 -22.01
C SER A 15 -5.76 -12.14 -23.13
N GLY A 16 -5.42 -13.37 -23.52
CA GLY A 16 -4.43 -13.66 -24.56
C GLY A 16 -2.98 -13.45 -24.12
N PRO A 17 -2.00 -13.62 -25.03
CA PRO A 17 -0.59 -13.50 -24.69
C PRO A 17 -0.24 -12.07 -24.26
N VAL A 18 0.69 -11.97 -23.31
CA VAL A 18 1.28 -10.72 -22.81
C VAL A 18 2.65 -10.52 -23.45
N THR A 19 2.93 -9.29 -23.89
CA THR A 19 4.23 -8.90 -24.43
C THR A 19 4.90 -7.91 -23.47
N THR A 20 6.08 -8.28 -22.98
CA THR A 20 6.92 -7.37 -22.20
C THR A 20 7.66 -6.40 -23.14
N SER A 21 7.80 -5.15 -22.71
CA SER A 21 8.54 -4.10 -23.41
C SER A 21 10.00 -4.51 -23.66
N LYS A 22 10.63 -3.89 -24.67
CA LYS A 22 12.01 -4.25 -25.08
C LYS A 22 13.05 -4.08 -23.98
N ASP A 23 12.85 -3.12 -23.08
CA ASP A 23 13.69 -2.86 -21.92
C ASP A 23 13.35 -3.74 -20.71
N GLY A 24 12.30 -4.58 -20.82
CA GLY A 24 11.87 -5.48 -19.77
C GLY A 24 11.00 -4.81 -18.69
N THR A 25 10.70 -3.52 -18.82
CA THR A 25 10.14 -2.73 -17.73
C THR A 25 8.63 -2.84 -17.60
N THR A 26 7.88 -3.03 -18.69
CA THR A 26 6.41 -3.01 -18.65
C THR A 26 5.78 -4.16 -19.43
N ASN A 27 4.54 -4.52 -19.06
CA ASN A 27 3.68 -5.37 -19.87
C ASN A 27 2.69 -4.52 -20.69
N ASP A 28 2.33 -4.99 -21.88
CA ASP A 28 1.32 -4.38 -22.75
C ASP A 28 -0.13 -4.55 -22.25
N LYS A 29 -0.34 -5.52 -21.35
CA LYS A 29 -1.61 -5.83 -20.71
C LYS A 29 -1.41 -6.07 -19.22
N LEU A 30 -2.42 -5.73 -18.43
CA LEU A 30 -2.45 -5.91 -16.97
C LEU A 30 -3.50 -6.92 -16.58
N GLY A 31 -3.22 -7.69 -15.52
CA GLY A 31 -4.20 -8.56 -14.90
C GLY A 31 -5.26 -7.78 -14.12
N ASP A 32 -6.41 -8.40 -13.92
CA ASP A 32 -7.52 -7.81 -13.16
C ASP A 32 -7.36 -8.10 -11.68
N GLY A 33 -7.24 -7.03 -10.89
CA GLY A 33 -7.13 -7.08 -9.43
C GLY A 33 -8.47 -7.20 -8.72
N ALA A 34 -8.39 -7.29 -7.39
CA ALA A 34 -9.56 -7.29 -6.52
C ALA A 34 -9.37 -6.29 -5.39
N THR A 35 -10.44 -5.58 -5.03
CA THR A 35 -10.47 -4.60 -3.94
C THR A 35 -11.69 -4.81 -3.07
N ILE A 36 -11.48 -4.88 -1.76
CA ILE A 36 -12.54 -4.93 -0.74
C ILE A 36 -12.50 -3.67 0.12
N ASN A 37 -13.69 -3.19 0.51
CA ASN A 37 -13.84 -1.98 1.33
C ASN A 37 -14.70 -2.28 2.56
N SER A 38 -14.42 -1.63 3.69
CA SER A 38 -15.35 -1.62 4.82
C SER A 38 -16.63 -0.85 4.46
N THR A 39 -17.76 -1.27 5.02
CA THR A 39 -19.06 -0.58 4.91
C THR A 39 -19.20 0.60 5.87
N PHE A 40 -18.24 0.77 6.78
CA PHE A 40 -18.16 1.85 7.74
C PHE A 40 -16.88 2.67 7.54
N ALA A 41 -16.89 3.87 8.10
CA ALA A 41 -15.73 4.75 8.18
C ALA A 41 -15.32 4.95 9.65
N LEU A 42 -14.07 5.31 9.86
CA LEU A 42 -13.49 5.66 11.15
C LEU A 42 -12.71 6.96 11.01
N LEU A 43 -12.66 7.73 12.10
CA LEU A 43 -11.76 8.84 12.26
C LEU A 43 -10.88 8.52 13.46
N TYR A 44 -9.59 8.29 13.21
CA TYR A 44 -8.63 7.79 14.20
C TYR A 44 -8.95 6.36 14.71
N GLY A 45 -8.05 5.83 15.53
CA GLY A 45 -8.13 4.49 16.09
C GLY A 45 -6.98 3.60 15.63
N LYS A 46 -7.15 2.30 15.85
CA LYS A 46 -6.15 1.29 15.54
C LYS A 46 -6.74 0.26 14.59
N VAL A 47 -6.14 0.11 13.42
CA VAL A 47 -6.51 -0.91 12.44
C VAL A 47 -5.38 -1.91 12.33
N THR A 48 -5.70 -3.20 12.44
CA THR A 48 -4.74 -4.30 12.26
C THR A 48 -5.13 -5.12 11.04
N PHE A 49 -4.21 -5.21 10.09
CA PHE A 49 -4.29 -6.06 8.92
C PHE A 49 -3.47 -7.31 9.17
N THR A 50 -4.11 -8.48 9.14
CA THR A 50 -3.41 -9.77 9.17
C THR A 50 -3.35 -10.29 7.73
N LEU A 51 -2.19 -10.19 7.10
CA LEU A 51 -2.03 -10.38 5.66
C LEU A 51 -0.86 -11.32 5.36
N GLN A 52 -0.97 -12.02 4.25
CA GLN A 52 0.11 -12.70 3.53
C GLN A 52 0.01 -12.21 2.08
N ALA A 53 1.10 -11.70 1.52
CA ALA A 53 1.13 -11.15 0.17
C ALA A 53 1.87 -12.08 -0.80
N SER A 54 1.64 -11.88 -2.10
CA SER A 54 2.41 -12.55 -3.15
C SER A 54 3.86 -12.06 -3.16
N SER A 55 4.82 -12.96 -3.44
CA SER A 55 6.23 -12.60 -3.69
C SER A 55 6.55 -12.52 -5.19
N VAL A 56 5.54 -12.32 -6.04
CA VAL A 56 5.71 -12.19 -7.49
C VAL A 56 6.06 -10.72 -7.82
N PRO A 57 7.17 -10.46 -8.52
CA PRO A 57 7.52 -9.14 -9.08
C PRO A 57 6.33 -8.45 -9.75
N GLY A 58 6.14 -7.15 -9.53
CA GLY A 58 5.04 -6.39 -10.15
C GLY A 58 3.66 -6.60 -9.53
N SER A 59 3.48 -7.56 -8.62
CA SER A 59 2.26 -7.64 -7.81
C SER A 59 2.34 -6.75 -6.59
N VAL A 60 1.24 -6.06 -6.28
CA VAL A 60 1.15 -5.12 -5.15
C VAL A 60 -0.07 -5.43 -4.30
N THR A 61 0.15 -5.68 -3.02
CA THR A 61 -0.92 -5.74 -2.02
C THR A 61 -0.97 -4.42 -1.26
N ALA A 62 -2.10 -3.73 -1.37
CA ALA A 62 -2.36 -2.45 -0.73
C ALA A 62 -3.34 -2.64 0.44
N ALA A 63 -2.99 -2.15 1.63
CA ALA A 63 -3.86 -2.13 2.80
C ALA A 63 -3.91 -0.71 3.35
N VAL A 64 -4.98 0.00 3.03
CA VAL A 64 -5.04 1.46 3.11
C VAL A 64 -6.22 1.94 3.96
N LEU A 65 -6.03 3.07 4.64
CA LEU A 65 -7.12 3.87 5.17
C LEU A 65 -7.37 5.02 4.22
N ILE A 66 -8.48 4.98 3.47
CA ILE A 66 -8.77 5.93 2.40
C ILE A 66 -9.97 6.83 2.74
N GLY A 67 -9.79 8.13 2.55
CA GLY A 67 -10.77 9.17 2.81
C GLY A 67 -12.09 8.90 2.09
N THR A 68 -13.20 9.13 2.79
CA THR A 68 -14.54 8.95 2.20
C THR A 68 -15.05 10.17 1.46
N LYS A 69 -14.46 11.34 1.74
CA LYS A 69 -14.84 12.65 1.18
C LYS A 69 -13.63 13.54 0.87
N THR A 70 -12.42 13.06 1.13
CA THR A 70 -11.15 13.73 0.87
C THR A 70 -10.20 12.72 0.20
N ASP A 71 -9.02 13.19 -0.17
CA ASP A 71 -7.91 12.38 -0.67
C ASP A 71 -6.96 11.93 0.46
N ASP A 72 -7.41 11.99 1.72
CA ASP A 72 -6.64 11.51 2.86
C ASP A 72 -6.36 10.00 2.68
N GLU A 73 -5.10 9.61 2.79
CA GLU A 73 -4.66 8.23 2.63
C GLU A 73 -3.57 7.89 3.66
N ILE A 74 -3.63 6.68 4.21
CA ILE A 74 -2.61 6.11 5.09
C ILE A 74 -2.35 4.67 4.64
N ASP A 75 -1.15 4.41 4.18
CA ASP A 75 -0.86 3.21 3.41
C ASP A 75 0.00 2.19 4.15
N VAL A 76 -0.28 0.93 3.85
CA VAL A 76 0.65 -0.21 3.94
C VAL A 76 0.70 -0.84 2.55
N GLU A 77 1.81 -0.64 1.85
CA GLU A 77 2.04 -1.19 0.50
C GLU A 77 3.05 -2.33 0.58
N ILE A 78 2.70 -3.49 0.02
CA ILE A 78 3.54 -4.69 0.03
C ILE A 78 3.84 -5.08 -1.41
N LEU A 79 5.12 -5.00 -1.79
CA LEU A 79 5.58 -5.28 -3.14
C LEU A 79 6.08 -6.72 -3.22
N GLY A 80 5.50 -7.51 -4.13
CA GLY A 80 5.96 -8.89 -4.31
C GLY A 80 7.41 -8.98 -4.82
N GLY A 81 7.86 -7.97 -5.58
CA GLY A 81 9.23 -7.89 -6.07
C GLY A 81 10.25 -7.32 -5.06
N ASP A 82 9.83 -6.91 -3.86
CA ASP A 82 10.73 -6.55 -2.75
C ASP A 82 10.37 -7.35 -1.48
N PRO A 83 10.62 -8.67 -1.48
CA PRO A 83 9.99 -9.59 -0.53
C PRO A 83 10.48 -9.45 0.92
N THR A 84 11.52 -8.65 1.19
CA THR A 84 12.04 -8.42 2.55
C THR A 84 11.63 -7.06 3.14
N HIS A 85 10.87 -6.27 2.37
CA HIS A 85 10.41 -4.96 2.80
C HIS A 85 8.90 -4.79 2.61
N TRP A 86 8.39 -3.72 3.19
CA TRP A 86 7.06 -3.18 2.97
C TRP A 86 7.15 -1.65 3.07
N GLN A 87 6.15 -0.94 2.59
CA GLN A 87 6.18 0.51 2.53
C GLN A 87 5.01 1.10 3.30
N THR A 88 5.26 2.30 3.81
CA THR A 88 4.30 3.14 4.50
C THR A 88 4.21 4.44 3.73
N ASN A 89 3.02 4.99 3.59
CA ASN A 89 2.86 6.27 2.94
C ASN A 89 1.66 7.03 3.52
N VAL A 90 1.62 8.33 3.22
CA VAL A 90 0.50 9.21 3.53
C VAL A 90 0.29 10.12 2.33
N PHE A 91 -0.96 10.23 1.88
CA PHE A 91 -1.41 11.28 0.98
C PHE A 91 -2.46 12.18 1.64
N ARG A 92 -2.35 13.47 1.35
CA ARG A 92 -3.35 14.49 1.64
C ARG A 92 -2.96 15.76 0.92
N SER A 93 -3.87 16.32 0.11
CA SER A 93 -3.68 17.66 -0.45
C SER A 93 -3.90 18.72 0.62
N ALA A 94 -3.01 19.71 0.68
CA ALA A 94 -3.27 20.92 1.46
C ALA A 94 -4.22 21.86 0.70
N PRO A 95 -4.93 22.78 1.39
CA PRO A 95 -5.80 23.73 0.73
C PRO A 95 -5.08 24.54 -0.35
N GLY A 96 -5.58 24.49 -1.57
CA GLY A 96 -5.03 25.22 -2.72
C GLY A 96 -3.97 24.47 -3.52
N GLU A 97 -3.56 23.29 -3.09
CA GLU A 97 -2.73 22.40 -3.91
C GLU A 97 -3.59 21.65 -4.93
N THR A 98 -3.06 21.51 -6.14
CA THR A 98 -3.71 20.77 -7.24
C THR A 98 -2.93 19.55 -7.68
N GLU A 99 -1.66 19.43 -7.26
CA GLU A 99 -0.78 18.32 -7.61
C GLU A 99 -0.46 17.51 -6.36
N PRO A 100 -0.60 16.17 -6.40
CA PRO A 100 -0.30 15.31 -5.27
C PRO A 100 1.21 15.21 -5.02
N LEU A 101 1.58 15.17 -3.74
CA LEU A 101 2.97 15.04 -3.29
C LEU A 101 3.44 13.58 -3.27
N TYR A 102 3.75 13.04 -4.45
CA TYR A 102 4.20 11.64 -4.55
C TYR A 102 5.51 11.39 -3.80
N GLY A 103 5.51 10.37 -2.95
CA GLY A 103 6.71 9.87 -2.26
C GLY A 103 7.28 10.79 -1.18
N VAL A 104 6.64 11.92 -0.87
CA VAL A 104 7.17 12.90 0.10
C VAL A 104 7.05 12.37 1.53
N PHE A 105 5.95 11.70 1.85
CA PHE A 105 5.70 11.11 3.17
C PHE A 105 5.75 9.59 3.14
N GLY A 106 6.47 9.02 2.17
CA GLY A 106 6.72 7.59 2.05
C GLY A 106 7.85 7.09 2.94
N GLY A 107 7.94 5.78 3.14
CA GLY A 107 9.06 5.14 3.82
C GLY A 107 9.07 3.63 3.67
N VAL A 108 10.22 3.06 3.32
CA VAL A 108 10.46 1.62 3.18
C VAL A 108 10.91 1.03 4.52
N GLN A 109 10.29 -0.06 4.95
CA GLN A 109 10.50 -0.72 6.23
C GLN A 109 10.91 -2.18 6.00
N GLY A 110 11.96 -2.64 6.69
CA GLY A 110 12.35 -4.06 6.66
C GLY A 110 11.61 -4.88 7.71
N TYR A 111 11.41 -6.18 7.48
CA TYR A 111 11.00 -7.07 8.56
C TYR A 111 12.16 -7.31 9.53
N SER A 112 11.83 -7.57 10.80
CA SER A 112 12.83 -8.05 11.75
C SER A 112 13.17 -9.52 11.52
N GLY A 113 14.46 -9.85 11.63
CA GLY A 113 14.94 -11.22 11.39
C GLY A 113 14.86 -11.61 9.91
N SER A 114 14.29 -12.78 9.63
CA SER A 114 14.15 -13.34 8.27
C SER A 114 12.72 -13.26 7.73
N GLY A 115 11.93 -12.28 8.18
CA GLY A 115 10.54 -12.08 7.75
C GLY A 115 10.45 -11.75 6.26
N ARG A 116 9.35 -12.18 5.63
CA ARG A 116 9.12 -12.03 4.19
C ARG A 116 7.64 -11.82 3.89
N VAL A 117 7.34 -11.09 2.81
CA VAL A 117 5.96 -10.75 2.40
C VAL A 117 5.04 -11.95 2.19
N ASP A 118 5.62 -13.12 1.84
CA ASP A 118 4.92 -14.39 1.64
C ASP A 118 4.64 -15.15 2.94
N GLN A 119 4.83 -14.52 4.10
CA GLN A 119 4.45 -15.00 5.42
C GLN A 119 3.28 -14.19 5.97
N VAL A 120 2.54 -14.77 6.93
CA VAL A 120 1.46 -14.05 7.61
C VAL A 120 2.07 -13.06 8.60
N HIS A 121 1.77 -11.77 8.40
CA HIS A 121 2.20 -10.67 9.25
C HIS A 121 1.02 -9.87 9.77
N LYS A 122 1.20 -9.23 10.94
CA LYS A 122 0.23 -8.29 11.51
C LYS A 122 0.71 -6.86 11.35
N TYR A 123 0.25 -6.18 10.31
CA TYR A 123 0.50 -4.75 10.09
C TYR A 123 -0.52 -3.93 10.86
N VAL A 124 -0.07 -2.93 11.60
CA VAL A 124 -0.93 -2.09 12.43
C VAL A 124 -0.70 -0.64 12.08
N VAL A 125 -1.79 0.08 11.82
CA VAL A 125 -1.85 1.54 11.73
C VAL A 125 -2.56 2.05 13.00
N ASP A 126 -1.82 2.73 13.87
CA ASP A 126 -2.33 3.42 15.06
C ASP A 126 -2.36 4.93 14.78
N TRP A 127 -3.55 5.45 14.50
CA TRP A 127 -3.76 6.81 14.01
C TRP A 127 -4.56 7.63 15.03
N SER A 128 -4.08 8.83 15.31
CA SER A 128 -4.67 9.77 16.25
C SER A 128 -4.42 11.20 15.79
N PRO A 129 -5.03 12.23 16.39
CA PRO A 129 -4.67 13.62 16.08
C PRO A 129 -3.19 13.96 16.32
N ALA A 130 -2.48 13.17 17.15
CA ALA A 130 -1.11 13.47 17.55
C ALA A 130 -0.05 12.74 16.71
N ARG A 131 -0.36 11.54 16.18
CA ARG A 131 0.57 10.72 15.39
C ARG A 131 -0.11 9.59 14.63
N ILE A 132 0.53 9.19 13.54
CA ILE A 132 0.34 7.88 12.90
C ILE A 132 1.55 7.04 13.26
N GLN A 133 1.31 5.82 13.69
CA GLN A 133 2.35 4.86 14.01
C GLN A 133 2.08 3.56 13.26
N TRP A 134 3.06 3.12 12.49
CA TRP A 134 3.04 1.85 11.79
C TRP A 134 3.89 0.84 12.55
N SER A 135 3.35 -0.37 12.71
CA SER A 135 4.08 -1.49 13.28
C SER A 135 3.79 -2.78 12.53
N VAL A 136 4.72 -3.72 12.58
CA VAL A 136 4.54 -5.08 12.08
C VAL A 136 4.96 -6.07 13.17
N ASP A 137 4.13 -7.08 13.41
CA ASP A 137 4.36 -8.13 14.41
C ASP A 137 4.73 -7.61 15.82
N GLY A 138 4.07 -6.51 16.21
CA GLY A 138 4.26 -5.87 17.50
C GLY A 138 5.48 -4.94 17.59
N GLN A 139 6.27 -4.79 16.52
CA GLN A 139 7.41 -3.88 16.47
C GLN A 139 7.08 -2.58 15.75
N VAL A 140 7.36 -1.46 16.41
CA VAL A 140 7.14 -0.12 15.85
C VAL A 140 8.21 0.19 14.82
N MET A 141 7.79 0.42 13.58
CA MET A 141 8.71 0.67 12.46
C MET A 141 8.80 2.16 12.12
N ARG A 142 7.66 2.87 12.18
CA ARG A 142 7.60 4.28 11.82
C ARG A 142 6.60 5.04 12.68
N THR A 143 6.94 6.27 13.04
CA THR A 143 6.02 7.24 13.64
C THR A 143 6.07 8.54 12.83
N LEU A 144 4.91 9.08 12.47
CA LEU A 144 4.75 10.35 11.76
C LEU A 144 3.83 11.27 12.56
N THR A 145 4.28 12.48 12.84
CA THR A 145 3.50 13.50 13.54
C THR A 145 2.96 14.53 12.55
N PRO A 146 1.93 15.32 12.92
CA PRO A 146 1.47 16.44 12.10
C PRO A 146 2.59 17.39 11.67
N ALA A 147 3.51 17.72 12.59
CA ALA A 147 4.67 18.55 12.28
C ALA A 147 5.63 17.91 11.26
N GLY A 148 5.75 16.58 11.28
CA GLY A 148 6.51 15.80 10.30
C GLY A 148 5.86 15.74 8.91
N THR A 149 4.63 16.23 8.76
CA THR A 149 3.93 16.36 7.48
C THR A 149 3.93 17.79 6.94
N LEU A 150 4.81 18.65 7.45
CA LEU A 150 4.95 20.01 6.93
C LEU A 150 5.75 20.00 5.62
N HIS A 151 5.15 20.48 4.54
CA HIS A 151 5.79 20.71 3.25
C HIS A 151 5.30 22.03 2.66
N GLY A 152 6.20 22.86 2.13
CA GLY A 152 5.83 24.18 1.60
C GLY A 152 5.12 25.12 2.59
N GLY A 153 5.28 24.90 3.91
CA GLY A 153 4.57 25.64 4.96
C GLY A 153 3.12 25.17 5.20
N GLN A 154 2.67 24.12 4.52
CA GLN A 154 1.37 23.50 4.68
C GLN A 154 1.49 22.14 5.36
N GLN A 155 0.41 21.71 6.03
CA GLN A 155 0.36 20.42 6.72
C GLN A 155 -0.40 19.38 5.89
N HIS A 156 0.17 18.18 5.76
CA HIS A 156 -0.38 17.06 4.98
C HIS A 156 -0.74 15.87 5.87
N TYR A 157 -1.29 16.16 7.05
CA TYR A 157 -1.65 15.13 8.02
C TYR A 157 -3.11 14.68 7.83
N PRO A 158 -3.38 13.38 7.60
CA PRO A 158 -4.72 12.85 7.51
C PRO A 158 -5.55 13.11 8.76
N SER A 159 -6.74 13.70 8.56
CA SER A 159 -7.64 14.16 9.60
C SER A 159 -9.13 14.05 9.22
N ALA A 160 -9.46 13.44 8.08
CA ALA A 160 -10.83 13.20 7.63
C ALA A 160 -11.27 11.74 7.84
N PRO A 161 -12.57 11.44 8.01
CA PRO A 161 -13.04 10.06 8.13
C PRO A 161 -12.68 9.18 6.93
N SER A 162 -12.05 8.05 7.21
CA SER A 162 -11.53 7.09 6.22
C SER A 162 -12.19 5.72 6.38
N ARG A 163 -12.33 5.00 5.27
CA ARG A 163 -12.72 3.59 5.26
C ARG A 163 -11.47 2.71 5.15
N ILE A 164 -11.61 1.45 5.52
CA ILE A 164 -10.57 0.44 5.32
C ILE A 164 -10.71 -0.10 3.89
N GLN A 165 -9.62 -0.17 3.14
CA GLN A 165 -9.57 -0.78 1.82
C GLN A 165 -8.38 -1.73 1.73
N ILE A 166 -8.60 -2.90 1.15
CA ILE A 166 -7.54 -3.89 0.89
C ILE A 166 -7.65 -4.28 -0.59
N GLY A 167 -6.53 -4.26 -1.30
CA GLY A 167 -6.48 -4.60 -2.72
C GLY A 167 -5.24 -5.40 -3.11
N LEU A 168 -5.36 -6.14 -4.21
CA LEU A 168 -4.26 -6.78 -4.93
C LEU A 168 -4.34 -6.33 -6.39
N TRP A 169 -3.25 -5.80 -6.94
CA TRP A 169 -3.23 -5.26 -8.31
C TRP A 169 -1.91 -5.50 -9.04
N ASP A 170 -1.98 -5.37 -10.37
CA ASP A 170 -0.87 -5.53 -11.30
C ASP A 170 -0.22 -4.18 -11.60
N ALA A 171 1.01 -3.98 -11.11
CA ALA A 171 1.78 -2.76 -11.27
C ALA A 171 2.68 -2.76 -12.51
N SER A 172 2.52 -3.71 -13.44
CA SER A 172 3.39 -3.90 -14.61
C SER A 172 3.37 -2.75 -15.64
N ASN A 173 2.63 -1.67 -15.40
CA ASN A 173 2.54 -0.48 -16.26
C ASN A 173 1.93 0.69 -15.45
N PRO A 174 2.31 1.96 -15.64
CA PRO A 174 3.41 2.49 -16.47
C PRO A 174 4.81 2.22 -15.91
N SER A 175 5.84 2.63 -16.67
CA SER A 175 7.27 2.35 -16.37
C SER A 175 7.63 2.64 -14.91
N GLY A 176 7.34 3.85 -14.43
CA GLY A 176 7.67 4.23 -13.05
C GLY A 176 6.96 3.39 -11.99
N THR A 177 5.72 2.97 -12.26
CA THR A 177 4.94 2.09 -11.37
C THR A 177 5.50 0.68 -11.36
N SER A 178 5.87 0.14 -12.53
CA SER A 178 6.48 -1.19 -12.64
C SER A 178 7.87 -1.24 -12.01
N GLU A 179 8.69 -0.22 -12.24
CA GLU A 179 10.02 -0.06 -11.63
C GLU A 179 9.94 0.05 -10.10
N TRP A 180 8.96 0.81 -9.60
CA TRP A 180 8.70 0.91 -8.16
C TRP A 180 8.32 -0.47 -7.59
N ALA A 181 7.40 -1.18 -8.24
CA ALA A 181 6.95 -2.52 -7.85
C ALA A 181 7.96 -3.66 -8.11
N LYS A 182 9.13 -3.33 -8.66
CA LYS A 182 10.19 -4.27 -9.07
C LYS A 182 9.67 -5.33 -10.06
N GLY A 183 8.68 -4.95 -10.87
CA GLY A 183 8.04 -5.79 -11.88
C GLY A 183 8.74 -5.74 -13.23
N PRO A 184 8.06 -6.18 -14.30
CA PRO A 184 6.64 -6.53 -14.37
C PRO A 184 6.31 -7.96 -13.88
N ILE A 185 5.02 -8.30 -13.79
CA ILE A 185 4.54 -9.67 -13.53
C ILE A 185 4.89 -10.58 -14.72
N PRO A 186 5.48 -11.77 -14.49
CA PRO A 186 5.76 -12.75 -15.55
C PRO A 186 4.49 -13.59 -15.85
N TRP A 187 3.52 -13.00 -16.55
CA TRP A 187 2.29 -13.67 -16.98
C TRP A 187 2.53 -14.86 -17.93
#